data_AF-A0ABD6JBK2-F1
#
_entry.id   AF-A0ABD6JBK2-F1
#
_cell.length_a   1.000
_cell.length_b   1.000
_cell.length_c   1.000
_cell.angle_alpha   90.00
_cell.angle_beta   90.00
_cell.angle_gamma   90.00
#
_symmetry.space_group_name_H-M   'P 1'
#
loop_
_entity.id
_entity.type
_entity.pdbx_description
1 polymer ?
#
loop_
_entity_poly.entity_id
_entity_poly.type
_entity_poly.pdbx_seq_one_letter_code
_entity_poly.pdbx_strand_id
1 'polypeptide(L)'
;MKPKKRYVQPQTVREAMETIQKLFNSYRHAPLTQDLLNYHINLTNRLQTDIYVAALREKNDKQLEDLKAMTEAMQTWTKIRSENKPFIGKMKNFRLTNNNGPKFKQHVHKIKGNHSYRGVKH
;
A
#
# COMPACT_ATOMS: atom_id res chain seq x y z
N MET A 1 4.40 27.74 -17.24
CA MET A 1 4.88 26.37 -16.92
C MET A 1 3.71 25.40 -16.98
N LYS A 2 3.68 24.48 -17.95
CA LYS A 2 2.67 23.40 -17.99
C LYS A 2 3.09 22.32 -16.99
N PRO A 3 2.26 21.91 -16.01
CA PRO A 3 2.60 20.74 -15.21
C PRO A 3 2.59 19.55 -16.17
N LYS A 4 3.77 19.01 -16.44
CA LYS A 4 3.94 17.73 -17.12
C LYS A 4 3.27 16.70 -16.19
N LYS A 5 1.97 16.48 -16.37
CA LYS A 5 1.29 15.29 -15.87
C LYS A 5 1.92 14.14 -16.63
N ARG A 6 3.12 13.71 -16.20
CA ARG A 6 3.72 12.46 -16.62
C ARG A 6 2.71 11.42 -16.17
N TYR A 7 1.87 10.97 -17.10
CA TYR A 7 1.14 9.72 -16.94
C TYR A 7 2.23 8.67 -16.78
N VAL A 8 2.59 8.37 -15.53
CA VAL A 8 3.61 7.38 -15.22
C VAL A 8 3.02 6.06 -15.65
N GLN A 9 3.43 5.58 -16.83
CA GLN A 9 3.21 4.19 -17.20
C GLN A 9 4.15 3.39 -16.31
N PRO A 10 3.64 2.49 -15.46
CA PRO A 10 4.51 1.70 -14.61
C PRO A 10 5.38 0.81 -15.50
N GLN A 11 6.70 0.86 -15.28
CA GLN A 11 7.66 0.05 -16.05
C GLN A 11 7.85 -1.33 -15.44
N THR A 12 7.50 -1.50 -14.17
CA THR A 12 7.61 -2.76 -13.43
C THR A 12 6.31 -3.12 -12.73
N VAL A 13 6.11 -4.42 -12.45
CA VAL A 13 4.97 -4.93 -11.67
C VAL A 13 4.83 -4.18 -10.35
N ARG A 14 5.96 -3.97 -9.66
CA ARG A 14 6.01 -3.26 -8.39
C ARG A 14 5.54 -1.81 -8.50
N GLU A 15 6.03 -1.05 -9.48
CA GLU A 15 5.58 0.32 -9.68
C GLU A 15 4.09 0.41 -10.01
N ALA A 16 3.57 -0.56 -10.77
CA ALA A 16 2.15 -0.65 -11.08
C ALA A 16 1.34 -0.82 -9.80
N MET A 17 1.73 -1.79 -8.95
CA MET A 17 1.10 -2.01 -7.66
C MET A 17 1.25 -0.77 -6.75
N GLU A 18 2.39 -0.08 -6.73
CA GLU A 18 2.59 1.12 -5.90
C GLU A 18 1.70 2.29 -6.35
N THR A 19 1.52 2.43 -7.66
CA THR A 19 0.63 3.44 -8.24
C THR A 19 -0.82 3.15 -7.87
N ILE A 20 -1.27 1.91 -8.00
CA ILE A 20 -2.62 1.50 -7.62
C ILE A 20 -2.82 1.66 -6.10
N GLN A 21 -1.82 1.33 -5.28
CA GLN A 21 -1.88 1.54 -3.83
C GLN A 21 -2.10 3.02 -3.48
N LYS A 22 -1.38 3.94 -4.13
CA LYS A 22 -1.54 5.39 -3.92
C LYS A 22 -2.93 5.86 -4.34
N LEU A 23 -3.40 5.39 -5.51
CA LEU A 23 -4.75 5.70 -6.00
C LEU A 23 -5.81 5.20 -5.01
N PHE A 24 -5.76 3.92 -4.63
CA PHE A 24 -6.66 3.33 -3.64
C PHE A 24 -6.71 4.14 -2.34
N ASN A 25 -5.55 4.49 -1.79
CA ASN A 25 -5.48 5.28 -0.56
C ASN A 25 -6.02 6.71 -0.71
N SER A 26 -6.01 7.28 -1.91
CA SER A 26 -6.53 8.62 -2.17
C SER A 26 -8.07 8.66 -2.11
N TYR A 27 -8.73 7.65 -2.69
CA TYR A 27 -10.19 7.62 -2.78
C TYR A 27 -10.88 6.71 -1.75
N ARG A 28 -10.14 5.94 -0.93
CA ARG A 28 -10.75 4.99 0.04
C ARG A 28 -11.83 5.59 0.94
N HIS A 29 -11.75 6.89 1.20
CA HIS A 29 -12.67 7.67 2.04
C HIS A 29 -13.77 8.39 1.25
N ALA A 30 -13.64 8.47 -0.07
CA ALA A 30 -14.64 9.09 -0.94
C ALA A 30 -15.95 8.28 -0.93
N PRO A 31 -17.11 8.94 -1.09
CA PRO A 31 -18.40 8.25 -1.17
C PRO A 31 -18.39 7.22 -2.31
N LEU A 32 -19.07 6.09 -2.09
CA LEU A 32 -19.19 5.06 -3.13
C LEU A 32 -20.17 5.55 -4.20
N THR A 33 -19.63 6.15 -5.26
CA THR A 33 -20.39 6.52 -6.45
C THR A 33 -20.21 5.45 -7.53
N GLN A 34 -21.17 5.36 -8.47
CA GLN A 34 -21.07 4.41 -9.58
C GLN A 34 -19.80 4.62 -10.41
N ASP A 35 -19.42 5.87 -10.66
CA ASP A 35 -18.18 6.20 -11.39
C ASP A 35 -16.93 5.73 -10.64
N LEU A 36 -16.91 5.90 -9.32
CA LEU A 36 -15.81 5.44 -8.49
C LEU A 36 -15.73 3.92 -8.47
N LEU A 37 -16.87 3.23 -8.43
CA LEU A 37 -16.95 1.78 -8.50
C LEU A 37 -16.45 1.26 -9.85
N ASN A 38 -16.90 1.86 -10.96
CA ASN A 38 -16.44 1.51 -12.30
C ASN A 38 -14.92 1.72 -12.44
N TYR A 39 -14.41 2.85 -11.94
CA TYR A 39 -12.98 3.13 -11.90
C TYR A 39 -12.22 2.09 -11.06
N HIS A 40 -12.75 1.71 -9.89
CA HIS A 40 -12.18 0.67 -9.04
C HIS A 40 -12.13 -0.68 -9.75
N ILE A 41 -13.22 -1.10 -10.40
CA ILE A 41 -13.30 -2.36 -11.15
C ILE A 41 -12.24 -2.40 -12.26
N ASN A 42 -12.07 -1.29 -12.99
CA ASN A 42 -11.04 -1.19 -14.03
C ASN A 42 -9.61 -1.34 -13.47
N LEU A 43 -9.34 -0.81 -12.27
CA LEU A 43 -8.05 -1.00 -11.60
C LEU A 43 -7.83 -2.46 -11.19
N THR A 44 -8.86 -3.12 -10.63
CA THR A 44 -8.79 -4.53 -10.25
C THR A 44 -8.59 -5.44 -11.46
N ASN A 45 -9.27 -5.16 -12.57
CA ASN A 45 -9.11 -5.91 -13.82
C ASN A 45 -7.67 -5.81 -14.36
N ARG A 46 -7.05 -4.62 -14.30
CA ARG A 46 -5.65 -4.43 -14.67
C ARG A 46 -4.67 -5.20 -13.78
N LEU A 47 -4.97 -5.32 -12.48
CA LEU A 47 -4.18 -6.15 -11.56
C LEU A 47 -4.24 -7.63 -11.95
N GLN A 48 -5.43 -8.13 -12.29
CA GLN A 48 -5.66 -9.54 -12.61
C GLN A 48 -5.18 -9.94 -14.02
N THR A 49 -4.99 -8.98 -14.93
CA THR A 49 -4.60 -9.22 -16.33
C THR A 49 -3.14 -8.83 -16.56
N ASP A 50 -2.88 -7.57 -16.89
CA ASP A 50 -1.57 -7.08 -17.31
C ASP A 50 -0.49 -7.29 -16.24
N ILE A 51 -0.82 -6.92 -15.00
CA ILE A 51 0.14 -6.96 -13.88
C ILE A 51 0.38 -8.41 -13.44
N TYR A 52 -0.65 -9.26 -13.47
CA TYR A 52 -0.51 -10.68 -13.17
C TYR A 52 0.40 -11.40 -14.17
N VAL A 53 0.20 -11.16 -15.48
CA VAL A 53 1.06 -11.72 -16.53
C VAL A 53 2.50 -11.24 -16.38
N ALA A 54 2.70 -9.96 -16.05
CA ALA A 54 4.03 -9.42 -15.80
C ALA A 54 4.69 -10.04 -14.54
N ALA A 55 3.93 -10.26 -13.45
CA ALA A 55 4.42 -10.92 -12.24
C ALA A 55 4.85 -12.37 -12.49
N LEU A 56 4.12 -13.10 -13.33
CA LEU A 56 4.49 -14.45 -13.77
C LEU A 56 5.79 -14.46 -14.57
N ARG A 57 6.00 -13.46 -15.44
CA ARG A 57 7.24 -13.32 -16.23
C ARG A 57 8.45 -13.00 -15.36
N GLU A 58 8.28 -12.17 -14.34
CA GLU A 58 9.34 -11.82 -13.38
C GLU A 58 9.71 -12.98 -12.43
N LYS A 59 8.93 -14.08 -12.40
CA LYS A 59 9.11 -15.25 -11.51
C LYS A 59 9.37 -14.87 -10.06
N ASN A 60 8.66 -13.86 -9.58
CA ASN A 60 8.84 -13.32 -8.24
C ASN A 60 7.64 -13.67 -7.36
N ASP A 61 7.79 -14.73 -6.56
CA ASP A 61 6.71 -15.24 -5.69
C ASP A 61 6.18 -14.17 -4.73
N LYS A 62 7.06 -13.27 -4.27
CA LYS A 62 6.65 -12.16 -3.39
C LYS A 62 5.69 -11.20 -4.09
N GLN A 63 5.91 -10.90 -5.37
CA GLN A 63 5.00 -10.03 -6.12
C GLN A 63 3.65 -10.71 -6.35
N LEU A 64 3.64 -12.03 -6.54
CA LEU A 64 2.41 -12.79 -6.67
C LEU A 64 1.60 -12.80 -5.37
N GLU A 65 2.26 -12.94 -4.21
CA GLU A 65 1.63 -12.81 -2.90
C GLU A 65 1.10 -11.39 -2.66
N ASP A 66 1.91 -10.37 -2.98
CA ASP A 66 1.51 -8.97 -2.85
C ASP A 66 0.28 -8.65 -3.73
N LEU A 67 0.22 -9.18 -4.96
CA LEU A 67 -0.90 -9.00 -5.87
C LEU A 67 -2.18 -9.66 -5.34
N LYS A 68 -2.08 -10.87 -4.77
CA LYS A 68 -3.20 -11.55 -4.11
C LYS A 68 -3.72 -10.73 -2.93
N ALA A 69 -2.83 -10.29 -2.05
CA ALA A 69 -3.20 -9.48 -0.88
C ALA A 69 -3.82 -8.14 -1.28
N MET A 70 -3.33 -7.54 -2.37
CA MET A 70 -3.87 -6.29 -2.90
C MET A 70 -5.28 -6.47 -3.45
N THR A 71 -5.52 -7.57 -4.18
CA THR A 71 -6.83 -7.93 -4.72
C THR A 71 -7.83 -8.16 -3.58
N GLU A 72 -7.45 -8.90 -2.55
CA GLU A 72 -8.28 -9.16 -1.37
C GLU A 72 -8.63 -7.85 -0.62
N ALA A 73 -7.65 -6.95 -0.46
CA ALA A 73 -7.86 -5.65 0.17
C ALA A 73 -8.84 -4.77 -0.61
N MET A 74 -8.76 -4.77 -1.95
CA MET A 74 -9.68 -4.04 -2.83
C MET A 74 -11.10 -4.62 -2.76
N GLN A 75 -11.25 -5.95 -2.78
CA GLN A 75 -12.54 -6.62 -2.59
C GLN A 75 -13.16 -6.32 -1.23
N THR A 76 -12.35 -6.35 -0.17
CA THR A 76 -12.79 -6.04 1.20
C THR A 76 -13.31 -4.60 1.30
N TRP A 77 -12.63 -3.64 0.67
CA TRP A 77 -13.10 -2.26 0.61
C TRP A 77 -14.48 -2.16 -0.06
N THR A 78 -14.65 -2.79 -1.23
CA THR A 78 -15.92 -2.78 -1.96
C THR A 78 -17.03 -3.39 -1.12
N LYS A 79 -16.78 -4.51 -0.43
CA LYS A 79 -17.73 -5.15 0.48
C LYS A 79 -18.14 -4.23 1.65
N ILE A 80 -17.18 -3.63 2.34
CA ILE A 80 -17.45 -2.71 3.46
C ILE A 80 -18.27 -1.51 2.97
N ARG A 81 -17.94 -0.97 1.80
CA ARG A 81 -18.67 0.16 1.22
C ARG A 81 -20.08 -0.22 0.76
N SER A 82 -20.28 -1.40 0.18
CA SER A 82 -21.62 -1.89 -0.18
C SER A 82 -22.51 -2.12 1.05
N GLU A 83 -21.91 -2.41 2.21
CA GLU A 83 -22.61 -2.49 3.50
C GLU A 83 -22.90 -1.09 4.11
N ASN A 84 -22.64 0.00 3.39
CA ASN A 84 -22.71 1.40 3.87
C ASN A 84 -21.86 1.67 5.12
N LYS A 85 -20.81 0.88 5.37
CA LYS A 85 -19.90 1.07 6.49
C LYS A 85 -18.72 1.97 6.11
N PRO A 86 -18.23 2.81 7.04
CA PRO A 86 -17.03 3.58 6.83
C PRO A 86 -15.80 2.66 6.78
N PHE A 87 -14.92 2.89 5.81
CA PHE A 87 -13.69 2.12 5.68
C PHE A 87 -12.54 2.74 6.50
N ILE A 88 -12.15 2.07 7.58
CA ILE A 88 -11.17 2.59 8.54
C ILE A 88 -9.73 2.17 8.19
N GLY A 89 -9.56 1.10 7.40
CA GLY A 89 -8.27 0.57 6.97
C GLY A 89 -7.56 1.43 5.93
N LYS A 90 -6.27 1.19 5.72
CA LYS A 90 -5.49 1.73 4.59
C LYS A 90 -4.61 0.64 4.01
N MET A 91 -4.26 0.78 2.74
CA MET A 91 -3.33 -0.15 2.11
C MET A 91 -1.88 0.31 2.34
N LYS A 92 -1.03 -0.58 2.84
CA LYS A 92 0.41 -0.33 3.01
C LYS A 92 1.17 -1.58 2.63
N ASN A 93 2.19 -1.44 1.80
CA ASN A 93 2.96 -2.56 1.25
C ASN A 93 2.04 -3.60 0.61
N PHE A 94 1.07 -3.15 -0.20
CA PHE A 94 0.10 -3.98 -0.92
C PHE A 94 -0.87 -4.79 -0.04
N ARG A 95 -0.83 -4.60 1.28
CA ARG A 95 -1.68 -5.31 2.25
C ARG A 95 -2.61 -4.35 2.97
N LEU A 96 -3.76 -4.85 3.39
CA LEU A 96 -4.68 -4.08 4.22
C LEU A 96 -4.10 -3.95 5.63
N THR A 97 -3.87 -2.72 6.06
CA THR A 97 -3.49 -2.42 7.44
C THR A 97 -4.68 -1.82 8.16
N ASN A 98 -5.12 -2.51 9.22
CA ASN A 98 -6.13 -1.97 10.10
C ASN A 98 -5.47 -0.94 11.03
N ASN A 99 -5.95 0.30 11.00
CA ASN A 99 -5.35 1.39 11.77
C ASN A 99 -5.84 1.39 13.25
N ASN A 100 -6.60 0.35 13.65
CA ASN A 100 -7.21 0.20 14.97
C ASN A 100 -6.29 -0.43 16.02
N GLY A 101 -5.04 -0.76 15.69
CA GLY A 101 -4.06 -1.23 16.67
C GLY A 101 -3.45 -0.07 17.47
N PRO A 102 -3.24 -0.19 18.80
CA PRO A 102 -2.55 0.83 19.59
C PRO A 102 -1.17 1.11 18.97
N LYS A 103 -0.96 2.38 18.60
CA LYS A 103 0.29 2.84 18.00
C LYS A 103 1.30 3.06 19.13
N PHE A 104 1.99 2.00 19.56
CA PHE A 104 3.05 2.13 20.56
C PHE A 104 4.18 2.98 19.98
N LYS A 105 4.32 4.22 20.49
CA LYS A 105 5.47 5.07 20.18
C LYS A 105 6.69 4.46 20.84
N GLN A 106 7.50 3.72 20.08
CA GLN A 106 8.81 3.29 20.54
C GLN A 106 9.73 4.51 20.55
N HIS A 107 9.85 5.17 21.71
CA HIS A 107 10.96 6.08 21.95
C HIS A 107 12.21 5.23 22.11
N VAL A 108 13.00 5.12 21.04
CA VAL A 108 14.36 4.57 21.12
C VAL A 108 15.17 5.55 21.96
N HIS A 109 15.22 5.33 23.27
CA HIS A 109 16.22 5.96 24.12
C HIS A 109 17.57 5.44 23.64
N LYS A 110 18.24 6.22 22.79
CA LYS A 110 19.66 6.03 22.51
C LYS A 110 20.38 6.31 23.82
N ILE A 111 20.58 5.28 24.64
CA ILE A 111 21.61 5.29 25.67
C ILE A 111 22.91 5.39 24.89
N LYS A 112 23.40 6.63 24.69
CA LYS A 112 24.80 6.86 24.40
C LYS A 112 25.54 6.28 25.60
N GLY A 113 26.04 5.06 25.47
CA GLY A 113 27.01 4.50 26.39
C GLY A 113 28.17 5.48 26.46
N ASN A 114 28.21 6.27 27.53
CA ASN A 114 29.32 7.16 27.80
C ASN A 114 30.47 6.25 28.22
N HIS A 115 31.31 5.93 27.25
CA HIS A 115 32.52 5.16 27.43
C HIS A 115 33.51 6.03 28.19
N SER A 116 33.44 6.00 29.52
CA SER A 116 34.44 6.60 30.40
C SER A 116 35.62 5.66 30.56
N TYR A 117 36.50 5.63 29.55
CA TYR A 117 37.91 5.26 29.73
C TYR A 117 38.68 6.46 30.27
N ARG A 118 38.82 6.55 31.59
CA ARG A 118 39.86 7.32 32.32
C ARG A 118 39.97 6.64 33.69
N GLY A 119 41.09 6.18 34.22
CA GLY A 119 42.50 6.20 33.87
C GLY A 119 43.20 5.77 35.16
N VAL A 120 44.08 4.78 35.10
CA VAL A 120 44.86 4.29 36.26
C VAL A 120 45.87 5.36 36.70
N LYS A 121 45.93 5.61 38.02
CA LYS A 121 47.06 6.07 38.89
C LYS A 121 46.38 6.55 40.20
N HIS A 122 46.80 6.19 41.42
CA HIS A 122 48.14 6.00 41.97
C HIS A 122 48.07 5.05 43.17
#